data_AF-A0A0P6Y058-F1
#
_entry.id   AF-A0A0P6Y058-F1
#
_cell.length_a   1.000
_cell.length_b   1.000
_cell.length_c   1.000
_cell.angle_alpha   90.00
_cell.angle_beta   90.00
_cell.angle_gamma   90.00
#
_symmetry.space_group_name_H-M   'P 1'
#
loop_
_entity.id
_entity.type
_entity.pdbx_description
1 polymer ?
#
loop_
_entity_poly.entity_id
_entity_poly.type
_entity_poly.pdbx_seq_one_letter_code
_entity_poly.pdbx_strand_id
1 'polypeptide(L)'
;MLVDAILINSGLLLAFVVRYITIVLHEPHLAERLILDYRNQFLSTSWLLTSLGLGLLWMFGVYHHVRSYARRFKIITLLQATTLAHLAYGFSFFFLRFLPFVPRGVVVLSWVFSSGLIIGIRIARNVVLAVDALERQMPKADQPIKHVLVIGGAGYIGSLVLRRLLNQGYHVRLVDSLMYGDGAIRELYNHPQFEFVHGDMRHIETVVRSLVGMDAVIHLGAIVGDPACAIDADFSTEINLIATRMLAEACKGYGIRRFIFASTCSVYGASDELLDERSALNPVSLYAQTKIDSETILLGLADQQFAPTILRFSTIYGLSPRPRFDLVVNLLTAKAVREGKITVFGGDQWRPFVHADDAARAVVMSLNAPLASVRGEIFNVGSDAQNYTISAIGELIGQLIPEAELVLQGSDVDKRNYRVSFAKIAKVLNFSPQYTVEDGVREIEAALRKGTIGDYYDPAYNNHKFLTNVDNAPLLRLETPWVNQRESIKQ
;
A
#
# COMPACT_ATOMS: atom_id res chain seq x y z
N MET A 1 1.48 25.43 -16.42
CA MET A 1 1.08 25.99 -17.73
C MET A 1 -0.26 26.73 -17.65
N LEU A 2 -1.41 26.07 -17.47
CA LEU A 2 -2.71 26.79 -17.42
C LEU A 2 -2.76 27.86 -16.32
N VAL A 3 -2.35 27.50 -15.10
CA VAL A 3 -2.25 28.45 -13.97
C VAL A 3 -1.35 29.65 -14.32
N ASP A 4 -0.28 29.43 -15.07
CA ASP A 4 0.70 30.47 -15.40
C ASP A 4 0.17 31.42 -16.47
N ALA A 5 -0.56 30.89 -17.45
CA ALA A 5 -1.30 31.70 -18.42
C ALA A 5 -2.30 32.63 -17.71
N ILE A 6 -3.04 32.10 -16.72
CA ILE A 6 -3.97 32.89 -15.93
C ILE A 6 -3.24 34.00 -15.17
N LEU A 7 -2.13 33.68 -14.47
CA LEU A 7 -1.40 34.67 -13.67
C LEU A 7 -0.80 35.81 -14.51
N ILE A 8 -0.27 35.50 -15.69
CA ILE A 8 0.28 36.49 -16.62
C ILE A 8 -0.83 37.43 -17.11
N ASN A 9 -1.97 36.88 -17.52
CA ASN A 9 -3.09 37.69 -18.00
C ASN A 9 -3.75 38.49 -16.87
N SER A 10 -3.82 37.95 -15.66
CA SER A 10 -4.27 38.69 -14.47
C SER A 10 -3.34 39.87 -14.18
N GLY A 11 -2.02 39.71 -14.36
CA GLY A 11 -1.06 40.80 -14.22
C GLY A 11 -1.27 41.92 -15.24
N LEU A 12 -1.51 41.55 -16.50
CA LEU A 12 -1.82 42.51 -17.57
C LEU A 12 -3.15 43.24 -17.34
N LEU A 13 -4.20 42.49 -16.94
CA LEU A 13 -5.51 43.06 -16.64
C LEU A 13 -5.42 44.05 -15.47
N LEU A 14 -4.72 43.68 -14.39
CA LEU A 14 -4.52 44.55 -13.23
C LEU A 14 -3.78 45.84 -13.61
N ALA A 15 -2.81 45.76 -14.53
CA ALA A 15 -2.11 46.93 -15.05
C ALA A 15 -3.04 47.89 -15.81
N PHE A 16 -3.96 47.36 -16.62
CA PHE A 16 -4.99 48.17 -17.29
C PHE A 16 -5.97 48.79 -16.28
N VAL A 17 -6.41 48.04 -15.27
CA VAL A 17 -7.31 48.53 -14.22
C VAL A 17 -6.66 49.65 -13.41
N VAL A 18 -5.42 49.48 -12.96
CA VAL A 18 -4.69 50.51 -12.22
C VAL A 18 -4.56 51.78 -13.04
N ARG A 19 -4.17 51.65 -14.32
CA ARG A 19 -4.07 52.81 -15.21
C ARG A 19 -5.42 53.48 -15.45
N TYR A 20 -6.48 52.70 -15.65
CA TYR A 20 -7.84 53.20 -15.82
C TYR A 20 -8.27 54.06 -14.64
N ILE A 21 -8.12 53.51 -13.41
CA ILE A 21 -8.45 54.22 -12.18
C ILE A 21 -7.64 55.52 -12.08
N THR A 22 -6.32 55.48 -12.32
CA THR A 22 -5.47 56.67 -12.23
C THR A 22 -5.90 57.78 -13.18
N ILE A 23 -6.30 57.46 -14.41
CA ILE A 23 -6.71 58.48 -15.39
C ILE A 23 -8.12 59.00 -15.07
N VAL A 24 -9.08 58.12 -14.78
CA VAL A 24 -10.47 58.50 -14.50
C VAL A 24 -10.58 59.37 -13.25
N LEU A 25 -9.70 59.17 -12.25
CA LEU A 25 -9.63 60.04 -11.07
C LEU A 25 -9.29 61.50 -11.40
N HIS A 26 -8.51 61.75 -12.46
CA HIS A 26 -8.14 63.10 -12.90
C HIS A 26 -9.08 63.62 -13.99
N GLU A 27 -9.55 62.73 -14.87
CA GLU A 27 -10.33 63.05 -16.07
C GLU A 27 -11.54 62.11 -16.21
N PRO A 28 -12.61 62.32 -15.41
CA PRO A 28 -13.73 61.38 -15.34
C PRO A 28 -14.54 61.28 -16.64
N HIS A 29 -14.52 62.32 -17.47
CA HIS A 29 -15.20 62.35 -18.77
C HIS A 29 -14.65 61.34 -19.78
N LEU A 30 -13.46 60.76 -19.55
CA LEU A 30 -12.86 59.75 -20.42
C LEU A 30 -13.25 58.30 -20.07
N ALA A 31 -14.01 58.07 -18.99
CA ALA A 31 -14.23 56.75 -18.42
C ALA A 31 -14.83 55.72 -19.41
N GLU A 32 -15.90 56.08 -20.14
CA GLU A 32 -16.56 55.16 -21.08
C GLU A 32 -15.68 54.80 -22.28
N ARG A 33 -14.91 55.77 -22.78
CA ARG A 33 -14.00 55.53 -23.90
C ARG A 33 -12.82 54.66 -23.48
N LEU A 34 -12.20 54.97 -22.35
CA LEU A 34 -11.02 54.26 -21.85
C LEU A 34 -11.31 52.79 -21.53
N ILE A 35 -12.47 52.48 -20.95
CA ILE A 35 -12.81 51.10 -20.60
C ILE A 35 -12.98 50.23 -21.85
N LEU A 36 -13.62 50.77 -22.90
CA LEU A 36 -13.78 50.08 -24.18
C LEU A 36 -12.43 49.90 -24.89
N ASP A 37 -11.61 50.94 -24.91
CA ASP A 37 -10.26 50.91 -25.50
C ASP A 37 -9.37 49.88 -24.80
N TYR A 38 -9.34 49.85 -23.46
CA TYR A 38 -8.52 48.91 -22.70
C TYR A 38 -9.03 47.48 -22.80
N ARG A 39 -10.35 47.26 -22.84
CA ARG A 39 -10.92 45.94 -23.12
C ARG A 39 -10.45 45.42 -24.47
N ASN A 40 -10.54 46.24 -25.51
CA ASN A 40 -10.15 45.85 -26.86
C ASN A 40 -8.64 45.61 -26.95
N GLN A 41 -7.81 46.44 -26.31
CA GLN A 41 -6.35 46.25 -26.23
C GLN A 41 -5.98 44.96 -25.49
N PHE A 42 -6.65 44.65 -24.38
CA PHE A 42 -6.41 43.42 -23.63
C PHE A 42 -6.75 42.18 -24.46
N LEU A 43 -7.94 42.12 -25.06
CA LEU A 43 -8.40 40.97 -25.84
C LEU A 43 -7.53 40.72 -27.09
N SER A 44 -7.03 41.78 -27.72
CA SER A 44 -6.22 41.68 -28.94
C SER A 44 -4.74 41.38 -28.70
N THR A 45 -4.21 41.59 -27.48
CA THR A 45 -2.77 41.48 -27.21
C THR A 45 -2.39 40.48 -26.12
N SER A 46 -3.35 40.03 -25.31
CA SER A 46 -3.14 39.05 -24.23
C SER A 46 -2.57 37.71 -24.73
N TRP A 47 -3.02 37.23 -25.89
CA TRP A 47 -2.51 35.99 -26.49
C TRP A 47 -1.00 36.05 -26.74
N LEU A 48 -0.48 37.20 -27.17
CA LEU A 48 0.94 37.38 -27.47
C LEU A 48 1.79 37.28 -26.19
N LEU A 49 1.37 37.99 -25.14
CA LEU A 49 2.04 37.93 -23.84
C LEU A 49 1.99 36.52 -23.24
N THR A 50 0.86 35.82 -23.41
CA THR A 50 0.68 34.45 -22.95
C THR A 50 1.63 33.49 -23.67
N SER A 51 1.70 33.56 -25.01
CA SER A 51 2.58 32.71 -25.82
C SER A 51 4.05 32.93 -25.48
N LEU A 52 4.47 34.20 -25.39
CA LEU A 52 5.85 34.56 -25.00
C LEU A 52 6.17 34.09 -23.58
N GLY A 53 5.25 34.33 -22.63
CA GLY A 53 5.43 33.96 -21.24
C GLY A 53 5.52 32.46 -21.04
N LEU A 54 4.63 31.66 -21.63
CA LEU A 54 4.66 30.20 -21.54
C LEU A 54 5.91 29.63 -22.23
N GLY A 55 6.26 30.13 -23.42
CA GLY A 55 7.43 29.68 -24.17
C GLY A 55 8.74 29.93 -23.41
N LEU A 56 8.88 31.11 -22.80
CA LEU A 56 10.06 31.42 -22.01
C LEU A 56 10.10 30.66 -20.68
N LEU A 57 8.97 30.50 -19.98
CA LEU A 57 8.93 29.65 -18.78
C LEU A 57 9.31 28.20 -19.11
N TRP A 58 8.88 27.69 -20.27
CA TRP A 58 9.26 26.37 -20.77
C TRP A 58 10.76 26.27 -21.07
N MET A 59 11.30 27.23 -21.85
CA MET A 59 12.71 27.28 -22.23
C MET A 59 13.65 27.39 -21.02
N PHE A 60 13.24 28.14 -20.00
CA PHE A 60 13.98 28.26 -18.74
C PHE A 60 13.80 27.03 -17.82
N GLY A 61 13.09 26.00 -18.28
CA GLY A 61 12.98 24.70 -17.62
C GLY A 61 12.00 24.66 -16.45
N VAL A 62 11.05 25.62 -16.35
CA VAL A 62 10.06 25.65 -15.27
C VAL A 62 9.13 24.44 -15.31
N TYR A 63 8.91 23.87 -16.50
CA TYR A 63 8.05 22.70 -16.70
C TYR A 63 8.82 21.38 -16.86
N HIS A 64 10.16 21.41 -16.90
CA HIS A 64 10.97 20.20 -17.02
C HIS A 64 11.40 19.71 -15.63
N HIS A 65 11.13 18.43 -15.34
CA HIS A 65 11.51 17.79 -14.07
C HIS A 65 13.02 17.53 -13.91
N VAL A 66 13.83 17.77 -14.95
CA VAL A 66 15.24 17.35 -14.99
C VAL A 66 16.20 18.31 -14.28
N ARG A 67 15.84 19.58 -14.08
CA ARG A 67 16.74 20.57 -13.45
C ARG A 67 16.41 20.81 -11.97
N SER A 68 17.13 20.13 -11.08
CA SER A 68 17.09 20.36 -9.64
C SER A 68 17.86 21.63 -9.25
N TYR A 69 17.32 22.80 -9.53
CA TYR A 69 17.89 24.06 -9.02
C TYR A 69 17.67 24.20 -7.50
N ALA A 70 18.71 24.62 -6.77
CA ALA A 70 18.56 25.02 -5.36
C ALA A 70 17.54 26.17 -5.23
N ARG A 71 16.78 26.21 -4.11
CA ARG A 71 15.61 27.10 -3.92
C ARG A 71 15.84 28.57 -4.32
N ARG A 72 17.04 29.11 -4.06
CA ARG A 72 17.40 30.51 -4.36
C ARG A 72 17.43 30.81 -5.87
N PHE A 73 17.86 29.84 -6.68
CA PHE A 73 17.97 30.03 -8.13
C PHE A 73 16.61 29.98 -8.83
N LYS A 74 15.63 29.24 -8.28
CA LYS A 74 14.28 29.14 -8.89
C LYS A 74 13.56 30.48 -8.98
N ILE A 75 13.66 31.33 -7.96
CA ILE A 75 13.04 32.67 -7.99
C ILE A 75 13.71 33.55 -9.04
N ILE A 76 15.04 33.50 -9.14
CA ILE A 76 15.81 34.25 -10.14
C ILE A 76 15.42 33.82 -11.55
N THR A 77 15.33 32.52 -11.80
CA THR A 77 14.90 31.95 -13.09
C THR A 77 13.50 32.41 -13.48
N LEU A 78 12.54 32.41 -12.53
CA LEU A 78 11.18 32.89 -12.78
C LEU A 78 11.19 34.38 -13.14
N LEU A 79 11.93 35.20 -12.39
CA LEU A 79 12.04 36.64 -12.65
C LEU A 79 12.68 36.92 -14.00
N GLN A 80 13.72 36.17 -14.39
CA GLN A 80 14.36 36.30 -15.70
C GLN A 80 13.39 35.96 -16.83
N ALA A 81 12.68 34.84 -16.72
CA ALA A 81 11.72 34.40 -17.73
C ALA A 81 10.56 35.40 -17.89
N THR A 82 9.98 35.88 -16.78
CA THR A 82 8.90 36.87 -16.83
C THR A 82 9.37 38.22 -17.36
N THR A 83 10.57 38.65 -16.98
CA THR A 83 11.17 39.90 -17.48
C THR A 83 11.42 39.82 -18.98
N LEU A 84 12.04 38.74 -19.46
CA LEU A 84 12.31 38.57 -20.88
C LEU A 84 11.00 38.48 -21.70
N ALA A 85 9.94 37.87 -21.13
CA ALA A 85 8.63 37.83 -21.77
C ALA A 85 8.02 39.23 -21.94
N HIS A 86 8.10 40.07 -20.91
CA HIS A 86 7.56 41.43 -20.97
C HIS A 86 8.41 42.37 -21.84
N LEU A 87 9.73 42.16 -21.88
CA LEU A 87 10.61 42.86 -22.83
C LEU A 87 10.29 42.47 -24.27
N ALA A 88 10.16 41.17 -24.57
CA ALA A 88 9.78 40.69 -25.89
C ALA A 88 8.39 41.19 -26.30
N TYR A 89 7.44 41.19 -25.36
CA TYR A 89 6.08 41.71 -25.58
C TYR A 89 6.11 43.22 -25.89
N GLY A 90 6.84 44.01 -25.09
CA GLY A 90 7.01 45.44 -25.34
C GLY A 90 7.70 45.74 -26.68
N PHE A 91 8.73 44.97 -27.03
CA PHE A 91 9.47 45.11 -28.28
C PHE A 91 8.62 44.73 -29.49
N SER A 92 7.71 43.75 -29.35
CA SER A 92 6.83 43.28 -30.43
C SER A 92 5.96 44.40 -31.00
N PHE A 93 5.54 45.38 -30.18
CA PHE A 93 4.76 46.54 -30.65
C PHE A 93 5.53 47.47 -31.59
N PHE A 94 6.86 47.42 -31.61
CA PHE A 94 7.68 48.19 -32.56
C PHE A 94 7.65 47.58 -33.97
N PHE A 95 7.60 46.26 -34.07
CA PHE A 95 7.67 45.52 -35.34
C PHE A 95 6.29 45.17 -35.88
N LEU A 96 5.36 44.79 -35.01
CA LEU A 96 4.03 44.33 -35.37
C LEU A 96 3.06 45.51 -35.38
N ARG A 97 3.15 46.35 -36.42
CA ARG A 97 2.33 47.56 -36.59
C ARG A 97 0.81 47.31 -36.65
N PHE A 98 0.37 46.07 -36.84
CA PHE A 98 -1.04 45.68 -36.82
C PHE A 98 -1.60 45.52 -35.40
N LEU A 99 -0.75 45.45 -34.37
CA LEU A 99 -1.21 45.33 -32.99
C LEU A 99 -1.61 46.72 -32.45
N PRO A 100 -2.70 46.80 -31.67
CA PRO A 100 -3.09 48.06 -31.05
C PRO A 100 -2.05 48.48 -30.01
N PHE A 101 -1.81 49.78 -29.92
CA PHE A 101 -0.81 50.35 -29.03
C PHE A 101 -1.17 50.11 -27.56
N VAL A 102 -0.37 49.31 -26.86
CA VAL A 102 -0.45 49.17 -25.41
C VAL A 102 0.46 50.20 -24.77
N PRO A 103 -0.07 51.08 -23.91
CA PRO A 103 0.75 52.20 -23.45
C PRO A 103 1.78 51.75 -22.40
N ARG A 104 2.99 52.32 -22.47
CA ARG A 104 4.21 51.82 -21.79
C ARG A 104 4.04 51.59 -20.29
N GLY A 105 3.29 52.45 -19.59
CA GLY A 105 2.99 52.27 -18.17
C GLY A 105 2.26 50.96 -17.85
N VAL A 106 1.40 50.47 -18.77
CA VAL A 106 0.71 49.18 -18.62
C VAL A 106 1.70 48.03 -18.78
N VAL A 107 2.64 48.11 -19.71
CA VAL A 107 3.66 47.07 -19.92
C VAL A 107 4.53 46.90 -18.67
N VAL A 108 4.97 48.02 -18.08
CA VAL A 108 5.79 48.01 -16.85
C VAL A 108 4.99 47.50 -15.65
N LEU A 109 3.75 47.98 -15.45
CA LEU A 109 2.90 47.49 -14.36
C LEU A 109 2.54 46.00 -14.54
N SER A 110 2.29 45.56 -15.77
CA SER A 110 2.01 44.16 -16.09
C SER A 110 3.18 43.26 -15.72
N TRP A 111 4.41 43.72 -15.97
CA TRP A 111 5.62 43.01 -15.57
C TRP A 111 5.74 42.86 -14.05
N VAL A 112 5.50 43.95 -13.30
CA VAL A 112 5.52 43.92 -11.83
C VAL A 112 4.47 42.95 -11.29
N PHE A 113 3.22 43.06 -11.74
CA PHE A 113 2.14 42.22 -11.27
C PHE A 113 2.32 40.75 -11.65
N SER A 114 2.68 40.46 -12.91
CA SER A 114 2.90 39.08 -13.36
C SER A 114 4.05 38.41 -12.61
N SER A 115 5.15 39.14 -12.39
CA SER A 115 6.29 38.62 -11.63
C SER A 115 5.91 38.39 -10.16
N GLY A 116 5.19 39.32 -9.54
CA GLY A 116 4.71 39.20 -8.17
C GLY A 116 3.74 38.04 -7.98
N LEU A 117 2.75 37.89 -8.85
CA LEU A 117 1.76 36.80 -8.81
C LEU A 117 2.38 35.42 -9.01
N ILE A 118 3.27 35.29 -10.00
CA ILE A 118 4.00 34.04 -10.26
C ILE A 118 4.87 33.71 -9.07
N ILE A 119 5.72 34.62 -8.57
CA ILE A 119 6.60 34.33 -7.44
C ILE A 119 5.77 34.04 -6.18
N GLY A 120 4.74 34.84 -5.92
CA GLY A 120 3.86 34.73 -4.75
C GLY A 120 3.18 33.38 -4.64
N ILE A 121 2.57 32.88 -5.73
CA ILE A 121 1.89 31.57 -5.69
C ILE A 121 2.87 30.42 -5.43
N ARG A 122 4.11 30.51 -5.91
CA ARG A 122 5.13 29.47 -5.63
C ARG A 122 5.62 29.53 -4.19
N ILE A 123 5.78 30.73 -3.63
CA ILE A 123 6.12 30.90 -2.21
C ILE A 123 4.98 30.34 -1.37
N ALA A 124 3.73 30.74 -1.62
CA ALA A 124 2.55 30.25 -0.90
C ALA A 124 2.46 28.72 -0.96
N ARG A 125 2.58 28.11 -2.15
CA ARG A 125 2.63 26.65 -2.30
C ARG A 125 3.74 26.02 -1.46
N ASN A 126 4.95 26.59 -1.47
CA ASN A 126 6.06 26.04 -0.69
C ASN A 126 5.85 26.22 0.81
N VAL A 127 5.19 27.29 1.25
CA VAL A 127 4.81 27.50 2.66
C VAL A 127 3.76 26.47 3.06
N VAL A 128 2.70 26.28 2.28
CA VAL A 128 1.69 25.23 2.52
C VAL A 128 2.33 23.86 2.62
N LEU A 129 3.19 23.49 1.66
CA LEU A 129 3.92 22.22 1.71
C LEU A 129 4.88 22.11 2.91
N ALA A 130 5.46 23.22 3.36
CA ALA A 130 6.32 23.23 4.55
C ALA A 130 5.52 23.11 5.85
N VAL A 131 4.34 23.75 5.91
CA VAL A 131 3.39 23.64 7.01
C VAL A 131 2.83 22.22 7.07
N ASP A 132 2.39 21.63 5.95
CA ASP A 132 1.96 20.23 5.86
C ASP A 132 3.08 19.27 6.30
N ALA A 133 4.33 19.55 5.92
CA ALA A 133 5.47 18.74 6.34
C ALA A 133 5.73 18.86 7.85
N LEU A 134 5.59 20.07 8.41
CA LEU A 134 5.69 20.31 9.85
C LEU A 134 4.56 19.63 10.62
N GLU A 135 3.32 19.70 10.14
CA GLU A 135 2.16 19.02 10.73
C GLU A 135 2.32 17.49 10.68
N ARG A 136 2.88 16.93 9.60
CA ARG A 136 3.23 15.50 9.54
C ARG A 136 4.36 15.10 10.50
N GLN A 137 5.26 16.04 10.83
CA GLN A 137 6.35 15.84 11.79
C GLN A 137 5.89 15.99 13.24
N MET A 138 4.79 16.71 13.49
CA MET A 138 4.18 16.74 14.81
C MET A 138 3.67 15.33 15.12
N PRO A 139 4.08 14.70 16.23
CA PRO A 139 3.51 13.44 16.64
C PRO A 139 2.02 13.67 16.84
N LYS A 140 1.17 13.08 15.98
CA LYS A 140 -0.24 12.91 16.30
C LYS A 140 -0.26 12.30 17.69
N ALA A 141 -0.91 12.96 18.65
CA ALA A 141 -1.17 12.39 19.97
C ALA A 141 -1.71 10.95 19.81
N ASP A 142 -1.63 10.12 20.83
CA ASP A 142 -2.27 8.78 20.83
C ASP A 142 -3.79 8.94 20.76
N GLN A 143 -4.28 9.31 19.58
CA GLN A 143 -5.67 9.32 19.23
C GLN A 143 -6.11 7.86 19.11
N PRO A 144 -7.31 7.54 19.59
CA PRO A 144 -7.84 6.19 19.46
C PRO A 144 -7.92 5.81 17.98
N ILE A 145 -7.38 4.65 17.64
CA ILE A 145 -7.49 4.07 16.30
C ILE A 145 -8.98 3.87 16.01
N LYS A 146 -9.49 4.45 14.92
CA LYS A 146 -10.87 4.27 14.46
C LYS A 146 -10.93 3.74 13.03
N HIS A 147 -10.02 4.18 12.18
CA HIS A 147 -9.95 3.82 10.77
C HIS A 147 -8.75 2.92 10.49
N VAL A 148 -9.02 1.72 9.97
CA VAL A 148 -8.00 0.71 9.72
C VAL A 148 -8.01 0.32 8.24
N LEU A 149 -6.86 0.44 7.60
CA LEU A 149 -6.64 -0.10 6.26
C LEU A 149 -6.15 -1.54 6.35
N VAL A 150 -6.82 -2.47 5.67
CA VAL A 150 -6.42 -3.86 5.56
C VAL A 150 -6.02 -4.14 4.12
N ILE A 151 -4.80 -4.62 3.91
CA ILE A 151 -4.32 -5.11 2.60
C ILE A 151 -4.43 -6.64 2.59
N GLY A 152 -5.05 -7.22 1.56
CA GLY A 152 -5.21 -8.68 1.45
C GLY A 152 -6.35 -9.26 2.31
N GLY A 153 -7.38 -8.46 2.59
CA GLY A 153 -8.52 -8.84 3.43
C GLY A 153 -9.51 -9.82 2.79
N ALA A 154 -9.49 -10.05 1.48
CA ALA A 154 -10.30 -11.11 0.85
C ALA A 154 -9.65 -12.50 0.99
N GLY A 155 -8.45 -12.57 1.57
CA GLY A 155 -7.69 -13.79 1.78
C GLY A 155 -8.14 -14.64 2.96
N TYR A 156 -7.37 -15.70 3.21
CA TYR A 156 -7.64 -16.72 4.24
C TYR A 156 -7.75 -16.13 5.66
N ILE A 157 -6.69 -15.46 6.15
CA ILE A 157 -6.69 -14.78 7.46
C ILE A 157 -7.45 -13.45 7.38
N GLY A 158 -7.29 -12.74 6.26
CA GLY A 158 -7.83 -11.40 6.07
C GLY A 158 -9.33 -11.32 6.26
N SER A 159 -10.07 -12.29 5.72
CA SER A 159 -11.53 -12.34 5.82
C SER A 159 -12.01 -12.44 7.28
N LEU A 160 -11.27 -13.15 8.13
CA LEU A 160 -11.53 -13.23 9.58
C LEU A 160 -11.16 -11.92 10.29
N VAL A 161 -10.02 -11.31 9.92
CA VAL A 161 -9.60 -10.01 10.49
C VAL A 161 -10.64 -8.92 10.21
N LEU A 162 -11.16 -8.84 8.98
CA LEU A 162 -12.20 -7.85 8.63
C LEU A 162 -13.41 -7.96 9.55
N ARG A 163 -13.95 -9.17 9.74
CA ARG A 163 -15.10 -9.42 10.62
C ARG A 163 -14.80 -9.05 12.07
N ARG A 164 -13.61 -9.40 12.57
CA ARG A 164 -13.20 -9.05 13.94
C ARG A 164 -13.08 -7.55 14.17
N LEU A 165 -12.54 -6.81 13.20
CA LEU A 165 -12.45 -5.35 13.27
C LEU A 165 -13.83 -4.69 13.21
N LEU A 166 -14.68 -5.09 12.26
CA LEU A 166 -16.04 -4.55 12.14
C LEU A 166 -16.87 -4.84 13.40
N ASN A 167 -16.76 -6.04 13.97
CA ASN A 167 -17.44 -6.39 15.22
C ASN A 167 -16.95 -5.58 16.43
N GLN A 168 -15.73 -5.03 16.39
CA GLN A 168 -15.21 -4.12 17.40
C GLN A 168 -15.52 -2.64 17.12
N GLY A 169 -16.28 -2.36 16.05
CA GLY A 169 -16.74 -1.01 15.69
C GLY A 169 -15.72 -0.18 14.92
N TYR A 170 -14.65 -0.78 14.40
CA TYR A 170 -13.70 -0.08 13.53
C TYR A 170 -14.33 0.24 12.17
N HIS A 171 -13.93 1.37 11.60
CA HIS A 171 -14.14 1.65 10.17
C HIS A 171 -13.01 1.00 9.38
N VAL A 172 -13.36 0.04 8.53
CA VAL A 172 -12.39 -0.78 7.83
C VAL A 172 -12.41 -0.47 6.35
N ARG A 173 -11.26 -0.03 5.83
CA ARG A 173 -11.02 0.04 4.39
C ARG A 173 -10.22 -1.19 3.96
N LEU A 174 -10.70 -1.90 2.96
CA LEU A 174 -10.01 -3.02 2.35
C LEU A 174 -9.38 -2.59 1.02
N VAL A 175 -8.11 -2.93 0.80
CA VAL A 175 -7.51 -3.00 -0.55
C VAL A 175 -7.20 -4.46 -0.86
N ASP A 176 -7.76 -4.94 -1.96
CA ASP A 176 -7.51 -6.30 -2.46
C ASP A 176 -7.65 -6.32 -3.98
N SER A 177 -6.82 -7.11 -4.67
CA SER A 177 -6.92 -7.31 -6.12
C SER A 177 -7.99 -8.32 -6.49
N LEU A 178 -8.54 -9.04 -5.50
CA LEU A 178 -9.47 -10.16 -5.67
C LEU A 178 -8.87 -11.25 -6.56
N MET A 179 -7.55 -11.46 -6.45
CA MET A 179 -6.84 -12.50 -7.21
C MET A 179 -7.54 -13.86 -7.16
N TYR A 180 -8.21 -14.15 -6.04
CA TYR A 180 -8.89 -15.40 -5.79
C TYR A 180 -10.40 -15.24 -5.58
N GLY A 181 -10.97 -14.14 -6.08
CA GLY A 181 -12.38 -13.80 -5.95
C GLY A 181 -12.75 -13.08 -4.64
N ASP A 182 -14.01 -12.68 -4.58
CA ASP A 182 -14.61 -11.86 -3.52
C ASP A 182 -15.54 -12.64 -2.58
N GLY A 183 -15.78 -13.93 -2.83
CA GLY A 183 -16.79 -14.73 -2.13
C GLY A 183 -16.69 -14.69 -0.60
N ALA A 184 -15.48 -14.50 -0.06
CA ALA A 184 -15.19 -14.44 1.36
C ALA A 184 -15.57 -13.13 2.06
N ILE A 185 -15.93 -12.10 1.30
CA ILE A 185 -16.23 -10.75 1.80
C ILE A 185 -17.52 -10.15 1.23
N ARG A 186 -18.25 -10.87 0.35
CA ARG A 186 -19.45 -10.34 -0.32
C ARG A 186 -20.49 -9.82 0.65
N GLU A 187 -20.67 -10.49 1.78
CA GLU A 187 -21.63 -10.11 2.80
C GLU A 187 -21.23 -8.83 3.54
N LEU A 188 -19.96 -8.41 3.45
CA LEU A 188 -19.46 -7.18 4.05
C LEU A 188 -19.72 -5.94 3.20
N TYR A 189 -20.03 -6.07 1.90
CA TYR A 189 -20.20 -4.92 1.00
C TYR A 189 -21.28 -3.93 1.44
N ASN A 190 -22.31 -4.39 2.14
CA ASN A 190 -23.38 -3.55 2.64
C ASN A 190 -23.17 -3.08 4.10
N HIS A 191 -22.02 -3.40 4.71
CA HIS A 191 -21.75 -3.02 6.09
C HIS A 191 -21.41 -1.52 6.15
N PRO A 192 -22.06 -0.72 7.02
CA PRO A 192 -21.94 0.75 7.01
C PRO A 192 -20.54 1.26 7.38
N GLN A 193 -19.72 0.43 8.02
CA GLN A 193 -18.35 0.75 8.41
C GLN A 193 -17.30 0.07 7.51
N PHE A 194 -17.71 -0.56 6.41
CA PHE A 194 -16.82 -1.23 5.48
C PHE A 194 -16.70 -0.46 4.16
N GLU A 195 -15.48 -0.23 3.72
CA GLU A 195 -15.17 0.36 2.42
C GLU A 195 -14.27 -0.61 1.66
N PHE A 196 -14.64 -0.95 0.42
CA PHE A 196 -13.82 -1.79 -0.45
C PHE A 196 -13.19 -0.96 -1.58
N VAL A 197 -11.87 -1.05 -1.71
CA VAL A 197 -11.09 -0.52 -2.81
C VAL A 197 -10.54 -1.71 -3.60
N HIS A 198 -11.15 -2.00 -4.75
CA HIS A 198 -10.58 -2.96 -5.69
C HIS A 198 -9.30 -2.38 -6.30
N GLY A 199 -8.17 -3.01 -6.04
CA GLY A 199 -6.89 -2.53 -6.52
C GLY A 199 -5.70 -3.36 -6.09
N ASP A 200 -4.58 -3.19 -6.77
CA ASP A 200 -3.34 -3.89 -6.51
C ASP A 200 -2.40 -3.03 -5.65
N MET A 201 -1.85 -3.61 -4.60
CA MET A 201 -0.92 -2.93 -3.69
C MET A 201 0.44 -2.59 -4.33
N ARG A 202 0.76 -3.14 -5.50
CA ARG A 202 1.92 -2.72 -6.31
C ARG A 202 1.73 -1.34 -6.93
N HIS A 203 0.49 -0.87 -7.05
CA HIS A 203 0.19 0.43 -7.65
C HIS A 203 0.20 1.54 -6.59
N ILE A 204 1.16 2.46 -6.72
CA ILE A 204 1.31 3.60 -5.81
C ILE A 204 0.04 4.46 -5.70
N GLU A 205 -0.70 4.65 -6.79
CA GLU A 205 -1.95 5.41 -6.77
C GLU A 205 -2.99 4.77 -5.85
N THR A 206 -3.16 3.44 -5.96
CA THR A 206 -4.07 2.66 -5.12
C THR A 206 -3.67 2.79 -3.66
N VAL A 207 -2.38 2.64 -3.35
CA VAL A 207 -1.86 2.75 -1.99
C VAL A 207 -2.08 4.15 -1.42
N VAL A 208 -1.63 5.20 -2.13
CA VAL A 208 -1.72 6.59 -1.66
C VAL A 208 -3.17 7.01 -1.43
N ARG A 209 -4.09 6.67 -2.35
CA ARG A 209 -5.52 6.97 -2.20
C ARG A 209 -6.11 6.26 -0.98
N SER A 210 -5.70 5.03 -0.73
CA SER A 210 -6.26 4.20 0.35
C SER A 210 -5.73 4.57 1.74
N LEU A 211 -4.59 5.26 1.84
CA LEU A 211 -4.02 5.72 3.12
C LEU A 211 -4.69 6.99 3.67
N VAL A 212 -5.44 7.72 2.84
CA VAL A 212 -6.07 8.98 3.26
C VAL A 212 -7.08 8.72 4.39
N GLY A 213 -6.85 9.39 5.52
CA GLY A 213 -7.73 9.31 6.71
C GLY A 213 -7.58 8.05 7.55
N MET A 214 -6.56 7.23 7.31
CA MET A 214 -6.32 5.99 8.08
C MET A 214 -5.47 6.25 9.32
N ASP A 215 -5.76 5.50 10.39
CA ASP A 215 -5.03 5.57 11.67
C ASP A 215 -4.01 4.43 11.81
N ALA A 216 -4.33 3.28 11.21
CA ALA A 216 -3.51 2.07 11.25
C ALA A 216 -3.60 1.28 9.95
N VAL A 217 -2.58 0.47 9.68
CA VAL A 217 -2.51 -0.43 8.52
C VAL A 217 -2.22 -1.85 8.98
N ILE A 218 -2.96 -2.82 8.46
CA ILE A 218 -2.73 -4.24 8.62
C ILE A 218 -2.41 -4.80 7.23
N HIS A 219 -1.18 -5.24 7.05
CA HIS A 219 -0.68 -5.77 5.79
C HIS A 219 -0.62 -7.29 5.81
N LEU A 220 -1.62 -7.91 5.18
CA LEU A 220 -1.74 -9.36 4.99
C LEU A 220 -1.52 -9.79 3.53
N GLY A 221 -1.38 -8.83 2.62
CA GLY A 221 -1.23 -9.06 1.18
C GLY A 221 0.12 -9.71 0.86
N ALA A 222 0.08 -10.91 0.29
CA ALA A 222 1.26 -11.64 -0.16
C ALA A 222 0.85 -12.79 -1.09
N ILE A 223 1.78 -13.23 -1.94
CA ILE A 223 1.77 -14.59 -2.47
C ILE A 223 2.32 -15.50 -1.36
N VAL A 224 1.54 -16.51 -0.97
CA VAL A 224 1.80 -17.34 0.20
C VAL A 224 2.00 -18.80 -0.19
N GLY A 225 3.12 -19.36 0.27
CA GLY A 225 3.50 -20.76 0.08
C GLY A 225 4.68 -20.88 -0.87
N ASP A 226 5.64 -21.74 -0.51
CA ASP A 226 6.86 -21.93 -1.30
C ASP A 226 6.56 -22.37 -2.75
N PRO A 227 5.70 -23.39 -3.00
CA PRO A 227 5.36 -23.76 -4.38
C PRO A 227 4.77 -22.60 -5.18
N ALA A 228 3.86 -21.82 -4.58
CA ALA A 228 3.22 -20.69 -5.23
C ALA A 228 4.22 -19.58 -5.57
N CYS A 229 5.16 -19.27 -4.66
CA CYS A 229 6.19 -18.27 -4.91
C CYS A 229 7.23 -18.71 -5.95
N ALA A 230 7.52 -20.01 -6.04
CA ALA A 230 8.49 -20.56 -6.98
C ALA A 230 8.02 -20.55 -8.45
N ILE A 231 6.71 -20.39 -8.70
CA ILE A 231 6.15 -20.29 -10.07
C ILE A 231 6.74 -19.09 -10.80
N ASP A 232 6.74 -17.92 -10.14
CA ASP A 232 7.25 -16.66 -10.67
C ASP A 232 7.93 -15.87 -9.55
N ALA A 233 9.26 -15.93 -9.54
CA ALA A 233 10.09 -15.34 -8.49
C ALA A 233 10.08 -13.82 -8.52
N ASP A 234 10.04 -13.21 -9.72
CA ASP A 234 10.01 -11.77 -9.88
C ASP A 234 8.67 -11.21 -9.41
N PHE A 235 7.57 -11.82 -9.83
CA PHE A 235 6.23 -11.47 -9.38
C PHE A 235 6.07 -11.61 -7.86
N SER A 236 6.59 -12.70 -7.29
CA SER A 236 6.59 -12.91 -5.84
C SER A 236 7.40 -11.86 -5.10
N THR A 237 8.53 -11.44 -5.65
CA THR A 237 9.37 -10.38 -5.08
C THR A 237 8.69 -9.02 -5.18
N GLU A 238 8.05 -8.71 -6.32
CA GLU A 238 7.29 -7.47 -6.50
C GLU A 238 6.18 -7.32 -5.46
N ILE A 239 5.38 -8.37 -5.26
CA ILE A 239 4.28 -8.36 -4.29
C ILE A 239 4.83 -8.41 -2.87
N ASN A 240 5.60 -9.44 -2.52
CA ASN A 240 5.92 -9.70 -1.12
C ASN A 240 6.90 -8.68 -0.55
N LEU A 241 7.81 -8.13 -1.36
CA LEU A 241 8.88 -7.25 -0.90
C LEU A 241 8.71 -5.80 -1.38
N ILE A 242 8.65 -5.58 -2.70
CA ILE A 242 8.69 -4.22 -3.26
C ILE A 242 7.43 -3.42 -2.89
N ALA A 243 6.25 -4.02 -3.06
CA ALA A 243 4.99 -3.40 -2.67
C ALA A 243 4.88 -3.21 -1.15
N THR A 244 5.38 -4.16 -0.35
CA THR A 244 5.47 -4.02 1.12
C THR A 244 6.31 -2.81 1.52
N ARG A 245 7.49 -2.64 0.92
CA ARG A 245 8.37 -1.48 1.14
C ARG A 245 7.66 -0.18 0.77
N MET A 246 7.08 -0.12 -0.43
CA MET A 246 6.38 1.07 -0.93
C MET A 246 5.23 1.46 0.01
N LEU A 247 4.44 0.48 0.44
CA LEU A 247 3.35 0.69 1.39
C LEU A 247 3.87 1.25 2.71
N ALA A 248 4.94 0.69 3.28
CA ALA A 248 5.53 1.14 4.54
C ALA A 248 6.09 2.56 4.45
N GLU A 249 6.83 2.87 3.38
CA GLU A 249 7.34 4.23 3.12
C GLU A 249 6.19 5.23 2.96
N ALA A 250 5.11 4.85 2.28
CA ALA A 250 3.91 5.68 2.15
C ALA A 250 3.22 5.88 3.50
N CYS A 251 3.04 4.83 4.32
CA CYS A 251 2.47 4.93 5.67
C CYS A 251 3.25 5.92 6.53
N LYS A 252 4.58 5.79 6.54
CA LYS A 252 5.48 6.71 7.23
C LYS A 252 5.33 8.15 6.73
N GLY A 253 5.26 8.36 5.42
CA GLY A 253 5.04 9.67 4.81
C GLY A 253 3.68 10.32 5.12
N TYR A 254 2.67 9.51 5.46
CA TYR A 254 1.35 9.93 5.94
C TYR A 254 1.25 10.06 7.47
N GLY A 255 2.32 9.74 8.20
CA GLY A 255 2.33 9.76 9.67
C GLY A 255 1.48 8.65 10.30
N ILE A 256 1.23 7.55 9.58
CA ILE A 256 0.52 6.37 10.08
C ILE A 256 1.51 5.56 10.90
N ARG A 257 1.41 5.70 12.23
CA ARG A 257 2.35 5.08 13.18
C ARG A 257 2.13 3.57 13.29
N ARG A 258 0.89 3.10 13.36
CA ARG A 258 0.57 1.69 13.64
C ARG A 258 0.55 0.87 12.35
N PHE A 259 1.51 -0.03 12.19
CA PHE A 259 1.62 -0.91 11.02
C PHE A 259 1.81 -2.36 11.46
N ILE A 260 0.89 -3.26 11.10
CA ILE A 260 0.97 -4.68 11.45
C ILE A 260 1.29 -5.48 10.19
N PHE A 261 2.33 -6.31 10.24
CA PHE A 261 2.78 -7.11 9.12
C PHE A 261 2.64 -8.61 9.40
N ALA A 262 2.00 -9.33 8.47
CA ALA A 262 1.97 -10.77 8.48
C ALA A 262 3.26 -11.38 7.93
N SER A 263 4.06 -11.96 8.81
CA SER A 263 5.22 -12.79 8.49
C SER A 263 4.93 -14.27 8.78
N THR A 264 5.96 -15.11 8.88
CA THR A 264 5.86 -16.57 9.04
C THR A 264 6.98 -17.12 9.91
N CYS A 265 6.72 -18.21 10.63
CA CYS A 265 7.79 -19.00 11.26
C CYS A 265 8.64 -19.77 10.23
N SER A 266 8.25 -19.83 8.96
CA SER A 266 9.09 -20.48 7.92
C SER A 266 10.44 -19.77 7.71
N VAL A 267 10.61 -18.54 8.22
CA VAL A 267 11.89 -17.81 8.23
C VAL A 267 13.00 -18.53 9.01
N TYR A 268 12.61 -19.40 9.94
CA TYR A 268 13.53 -20.20 10.74
C TYR A 268 14.13 -21.39 9.98
N GLY A 269 13.47 -21.87 8.92
CA GLY A 269 13.99 -22.95 8.08
C GLY A 269 14.05 -24.31 8.74
N ALA A 270 15.27 -24.82 8.93
CA ALA A 270 15.53 -26.12 9.56
C ALA A 270 16.47 -25.94 10.76
N SER A 271 16.01 -26.39 11.93
CA SER A 271 16.74 -26.43 13.19
C SER A 271 16.10 -27.42 14.16
N ASP A 272 16.93 -28.13 14.92
CA ASP A 272 16.49 -29.03 15.98
C ASP A 272 16.26 -28.31 17.32
N GLU A 273 16.63 -27.04 17.42
CA GLU A 273 16.47 -26.22 18.63
C GLU A 273 15.03 -25.73 18.81
N LEU A 274 14.69 -25.34 20.05
CA LEU A 274 13.48 -24.57 20.31
C LEU A 274 13.76 -23.10 20.00
N LEU A 275 13.11 -22.56 18.96
CA LEU A 275 13.41 -21.25 18.42
C LEU A 275 12.52 -20.16 19.02
N ASP A 276 13.07 -18.96 19.22
CA ASP A 276 12.33 -17.76 19.63
C ASP A 276 12.59 -16.62 18.64
N GLU A 277 12.06 -15.43 18.89
CA GLU A 277 12.22 -14.28 17.99
C GLU A 277 13.66 -13.77 17.84
N ARG A 278 14.60 -14.24 18.68
CA ARG A 278 16.03 -13.89 18.67
C ARG A 278 16.89 -14.96 17.98
N SER A 279 16.34 -16.15 17.74
CA SER A 279 17.04 -17.21 17.03
C SER A 279 17.44 -16.80 15.61
N ALA A 280 18.51 -17.42 15.11
CA ALA A 280 18.99 -17.20 13.75
C ALA A 280 17.92 -17.60 12.72
N LEU A 281 17.89 -16.85 11.60
CA LEU A 281 17.01 -17.12 10.48
C LEU A 281 17.76 -17.91 9.42
N ASN A 282 17.12 -18.93 8.85
CA ASN A 282 17.73 -19.85 7.89
C ASN A 282 16.74 -20.18 6.76
N PRO A 283 16.37 -19.22 5.90
CA PRO A 283 15.31 -19.42 4.92
C PRO A 283 15.65 -20.55 3.94
N VAL A 284 14.71 -21.49 3.79
CA VAL A 284 14.83 -22.62 2.84
C VAL A 284 13.94 -22.45 1.60
N SER A 285 13.31 -21.27 1.45
CA SER A 285 12.40 -20.94 0.34
C SER A 285 12.48 -19.47 -0.05
N LEU A 286 12.08 -19.15 -1.28
CA LEU A 286 11.89 -17.77 -1.72
C LEU A 286 10.82 -17.06 -0.87
N TYR A 287 9.74 -17.77 -0.52
CA TYR A 287 8.70 -17.23 0.36
C TYR A 287 9.28 -16.77 1.71
N ALA A 288 10.08 -17.62 2.37
CA ALA A 288 10.74 -17.27 3.62
C ALA A 288 11.71 -16.08 3.44
N GLN A 289 12.51 -16.07 2.38
CA GLN A 289 13.44 -14.98 2.09
C GLN A 289 12.71 -13.63 1.94
N THR A 290 11.66 -13.57 1.12
CA THR A 290 10.90 -12.31 0.91
C THR A 290 10.28 -11.77 2.20
N LYS A 291 9.91 -12.64 3.15
CA LYS A 291 9.43 -12.24 4.47
C LYS A 291 10.55 -11.69 5.34
N ILE A 292 11.73 -12.31 5.37
CA ILE A 292 12.91 -11.79 6.09
C ILE A 292 13.31 -10.42 5.56
N ASP A 293 13.35 -10.25 4.24
CA ASP A 293 13.70 -8.98 3.61
C ASP A 293 12.67 -7.89 3.97
N SER A 294 11.39 -8.25 3.99
CA SER A 294 10.31 -7.35 4.42
C SER A 294 10.43 -6.97 5.90
N GLU A 295 10.68 -7.93 6.78
CA GLU A 295 10.90 -7.67 8.21
C GLU A 295 12.07 -6.69 8.41
N THR A 296 13.18 -6.91 7.70
CA THR A 296 14.38 -6.06 7.77
C THR A 296 14.07 -4.63 7.33
N ILE A 297 13.38 -4.46 6.21
CA ILE A 297 13.00 -3.12 5.71
C ILE A 297 12.05 -2.42 6.68
N LEU A 298 11.03 -3.12 7.16
CA LEU A 298 10.04 -2.54 8.07
C LEU A 298 10.70 -2.08 9.37
N LEU A 299 11.52 -2.93 9.99
CA LEU A 299 12.25 -2.58 11.21
C LEU A 299 13.28 -1.46 10.97
N GLY A 300 13.93 -1.44 9.80
CA GLY A 300 14.83 -0.34 9.41
C GLY A 300 14.13 1.01 9.22
N LEU A 301 12.83 1.01 8.91
CA LEU A 301 12.01 2.21 8.81
C LEU A 301 11.45 2.68 10.17
N ALA A 302 11.58 1.88 11.23
CA ALA A 302 10.94 2.15 12.52
C ALA A 302 11.54 3.38 13.22
N ASP A 303 10.67 4.29 13.65
CA ASP A 303 11.00 5.46 14.45
C ASP A 303 9.76 5.96 15.22
N GLN A 304 9.72 7.24 15.61
CA GLN A 304 8.57 7.79 16.33
C GLN A 304 7.33 8.00 15.42
N GLN A 305 7.51 8.03 14.09
CA GLN A 305 6.45 8.25 13.11
C GLN A 305 5.99 6.94 12.45
N PHE A 306 6.76 5.86 12.57
CA PHE A 306 6.42 4.54 12.04
C PHE A 306 6.83 3.44 13.03
N ALA A 307 5.86 2.69 13.52
CA ALA A 307 6.02 1.65 14.55
C ALA A 307 5.43 0.34 14.02
N PRO A 308 6.22 -0.43 13.25
CA PRO A 308 5.78 -1.71 12.74
C PRO A 308 5.73 -2.78 13.83
N THR A 309 4.79 -3.70 13.73
CA THR A 309 4.69 -4.91 14.53
C THR A 309 4.64 -6.10 13.59
N ILE A 310 5.56 -7.05 13.77
CA ILE A 310 5.72 -8.22 12.88
C ILE A 310 5.13 -9.44 13.58
N LEU A 311 4.25 -10.16 12.89
CA LEU A 311 3.62 -11.37 13.38
C LEU A 311 4.10 -12.57 12.56
N ARG A 312 5.00 -13.39 13.11
CA ARG A 312 5.47 -14.63 12.49
C ARG A 312 4.46 -15.74 12.77
N PHE A 313 3.56 -15.98 11.83
CA PHE A 313 2.54 -17.03 11.98
C PHE A 313 3.15 -18.43 11.87
N SER A 314 2.73 -19.29 12.79
CA SER A 314 2.89 -20.74 12.72
C SER A 314 2.13 -21.33 11.53
N THR A 315 2.24 -22.63 11.30
CA THR A 315 1.48 -23.32 10.25
C THR A 315 -0.01 -23.21 10.55
N ILE A 316 -0.74 -22.51 9.70
CA ILE A 316 -2.15 -22.21 9.95
C ILE A 316 -3.01 -23.43 9.59
N TYR A 317 -4.06 -23.68 10.38
CA TYR A 317 -5.10 -24.66 10.09
C TYR A 317 -6.50 -24.11 10.42
N GLY A 318 -7.52 -24.92 10.16
CA GLY A 318 -8.93 -24.57 10.43
C GLY A 318 -9.64 -24.02 9.21
N LEU A 319 -10.89 -23.60 9.38
CA LEU A 319 -11.66 -22.99 8.32
C LEU A 319 -11.60 -21.47 8.37
N SER A 320 -11.82 -20.89 7.20
CA SER A 320 -12.15 -19.48 7.05
C SER A 320 -13.16 -19.31 5.93
N PRO A 321 -13.81 -18.14 5.82
CA PRO A 321 -14.70 -17.81 4.70
C PRO A 321 -14.08 -18.03 3.32
N ARG A 322 -12.75 -18.02 3.23
CA ARG A 322 -11.99 -18.43 2.06
C ARG A 322 -11.16 -19.68 2.38
N PRO A 323 -11.73 -20.89 2.36
CA PRO A 323 -11.03 -22.07 2.84
C PRO A 323 -9.79 -22.39 2.01
N ARG A 324 -8.83 -23.07 2.65
CA ARG A 324 -7.57 -23.48 2.05
C ARG A 324 -7.31 -24.95 2.35
N PHE A 325 -7.14 -25.74 1.30
CA PHE A 325 -6.83 -27.17 1.36
C PHE A 325 -5.43 -27.49 0.84
N ASP A 326 -4.56 -26.47 0.79
CA ASP A 326 -3.12 -26.59 0.58
C ASP A 326 -2.32 -26.54 1.90
N LEU A 327 -3.01 -26.55 3.05
CA LEU A 327 -2.44 -26.55 4.40
C LEU A 327 -2.49 -27.96 4.99
N VAL A 328 -1.44 -28.38 5.72
CA VAL A 328 -1.25 -29.79 6.12
C VAL A 328 -2.45 -30.37 6.86
N VAL A 329 -2.89 -29.76 7.96
CA VAL A 329 -4.04 -30.26 8.75
C VAL A 329 -5.30 -30.30 7.90
N ASN A 330 -5.56 -29.24 7.12
CA ASN A 330 -6.77 -29.14 6.31
C ASN A 330 -6.80 -30.18 5.19
N LEU A 331 -5.68 -30.35 4.47
CA LEU A 331 -5.54 -31.33 3.40
C LEU A 331 -5.67 -32.75 3.93
N LEU A 332 -4.93 -33.10 5.00
CA LEU A 332 -4.97 -34.45 5.56
C LEU A 332 -6.36 -34.79 6.10
N THR A 333 -7.04 -33.85 6.74
CA THR A 333 -8.43 -34.03 7.19
C THR A 333 -9.37 -34.23 6.00
N ALA A 334 -9.23 -33.44 4.93
CA ALA A 334 -10.06 -33.60 3.74
C ALA A 334 -9.87 -34.95 3.05
N LYS A 335 -8.62 -35.41 2.91
CA LYS A 335 -8.32 -36.75 2.37
C LYS A 335 -8.87 -37.85 3.27
N ALA A 336 -8.76 -37.72 4.59
CA ALA A 336 -9.34 -38.68 5.52
C ALA A 336 -10.86 -38.83 5.31
N VAL A 337 -11.59 -37.71 5.24
CA VAL A 337 -13.06 -37.71 5.09
C VAL A 337 -13.53 -38.15 3.71
N ARG A 338 -12.85 -37.72 2.64
CA ARG A 338 -13.31 -37.94 1.26
C ARG A 338 -12.74 -39.18 0.59
N GLU A 339 -11.51 -39.54 0.93
CA GLU A 339 -10.78 -40.65 0.30
C GLU A 339 -10.60 -41.85 1.23
N GLY A 340 -10.88 -41.69 2.53
CA GLY A 340 -10.61 -42.73 3.53
C GLY A 340 -9.12 -43.01 3.70
N LYS A 341 -8.23 -42.06 3.32
CA LYS A 341 -6.78 -42.23 3.38
C LYS A 341 -6.08 -40.97 3.87
N ILE A 342 -5.12 -41.15 4.76
CA ILE A 342 -4.21 -40.11 5.24
C ILE A 342 -2.83 -40.47 4.73
N THR A 343 -2.26 -39.67 3.81
CA THR A 343 -0.92 -39.90 3.28
C THR A 343 0.04 -38.89 3.87
N VAL A 344 0.96 -39.34 4.72
CA VAL A 344 2.03 -38.51 5.28
C VAL A 344 3.33 -38.83 4.54
N PHE A 345 3.95 -37.80 3.96
CA PHE A 345 5.27 -37.89 3.34
C PHE A 345 6.33 -37.40 4.34
N GLY A 346 7.37 -38.20 4.57
CA GLY A 346 8.23 -38.02 5.73
C GLY A 346 7.45 -38.32 7.02
N GLY A 347 7.62 -37.48 8.04
CA GLY A 347 6.81 -37.55 9.26
C GLY A 347 7.46 -36.86 10.45
N ASP A 348 8.77 -36.99 10.60
CA ASP A 348 9.52 -36.57 11.79
C ASP A 348 9.78 -35.06 11.86
N GLN A 349 9.45 -34.33 10.80
CA GLN A 349 9.66 -32.90 10.72
C GLN A 349 8.66 -32.13 11.61
N TRP A 350 9.20 -31.28 12.48
CA TRP A 350 8.41 -30.48 13.42
C TRP A 350 7.83 -29.23 12.79
N ARG A 351 6.58 -28.92 13.13
CA ARG A 351 5.92 -27.65 12.81
C ARG A 351 5.16 -27.14 14.03
N PRO A 352 5.20 -25.83 14.31
CA PRO A 352 4.20 -25.22 15.15
C PRO A 352 2.90 -25.00 14.36
N PHE A 353 1.77 -25.05 15.05
CA PHE A 353 0.44 -24.85 14.49
C PHE A 353 -0.35 -23.75 15.20
N VAL A 354 -1.21 -23.06 14.43
CA VAL A 354 -2.16 -22.07 14.96
C VAL A 354 -3.46 -22.05 14.15
N HIS A 355 -4.60 -21.95 14.81
CA HIS A 355 -5.89 -21.87 14.13
C HIS A 355 -6.04 -20.52 13.39
N ALA A 356 -6.73 -20.50 12.24
CA ALA A 356 -6.91 -19.30 11.42
C ALA A 356 -7.59 -18.17 12.18
N ASP A 357 -8.58 -18.50 13.03
CA ASP A 357 -9.27 -17.52 13.86
C ASP A 357 -8.39 -16.97 15.00
N ASP A 358 -7.50 -17.80 15.56
CA ASP A 358 -6.50 -17.35 16.54
C ASP A 358 -5.44 -16.45 15.91
N ALA A 359 -5.02 -16.74 14.67
CA ALA A 359 -4.14 -15.87 13.91
C ALA A 359 -4.78 -14.49 13.67
N ALA A 360 -6.06 -14.47 13.27
CA ALA A 360 -6.82 -13.23 13.10
C ALA A 360 -7.00 -12.48 14.43
N ARG A 361 -7.20 -13.20 15.55
CA ARG A 361 -7.27 -12.61 16.88
C ARG A 361 -5.94 -11.98 17.31
N ALA A 362 -4.80 -12.63 17.03
CA ALA A 362 -3.47 -12.08 17.31
C ALA A 362 -3.23 -10.75 16.57
N VAL A 363 -3.69 -10.63 15.32
CA VAL A 363 -3.63 -9.38 14.55
C VAL A 363 -4.38 -8.26 15.27
N VAL A 364 -5.64 -8.52 15.64
CA VAL A 364 -6.49 -7.50 16.31
C VAL A 364 -5.96 -7.17 17.71
N MET A 365 -5.45 -8.15 18.46
CA MET A 365 -4.80 -7.90 19.75
C MET A 365 -3.55 -7.02 19.61
N SER A 366 -2.76 -7.22 18.55
CA SER A 366 -1.58 -6.38 18.27
C SER A 366 -1.97 -4.94 17.89
N LEU A 367 -3.12 -4.77 17.22
CA LEU A 367 -3.67 -3.45 16.91
C LEU A 367 -4.07 -2.71 18.18
N ASN A 368 -4.73 -3.41 19.10
CA ASN A 368 -5.31 -2.84 20.32
C ASN A 368 -4.27 -2.66 21.44
N ALA A 369 -3.12 -3.32 21.35
CA ALA A 369 -2.07 -3.23 22.35
C ALA A 369 -1.52 -1.81 22.50
N PRO A 370 -1.06 -1.42 23.70
CA PRO A 370 -0.30 -0.18 23.88
C PRO A 370 0.87 -0.12 22.90
N LEU A 371 1.05 1.03 22.23
CA LEU A 371 2.07 1.18 21.19
C LEU A 371 3.48 0.84 21.70
N ALA A 372 3.78 1.21 22.94
CA ALA A 372 5.04 0.92 23.60
C ALA A 372 5.34 -0.58 23.72
N SER A 373 4.32 -1.42 23.77
CA SER A 373 4.47 -2.87 23.90
C SER A 373 4.72 -3.58 22.57
N VAL A 374 4.48 -2.92 21.43
CA VAL A 374 4.52 -3.57 20.11
C VAL A 374 5.35 -2.82 19.05
N ARG A 375 5.84 -1.61 19.37
CA ARG A 375 6.66 -0.81 18.45
C ARG A 375 7.97 -1.51 18.11
N GLY A 376 8.18 -1.84 16.83
CA GLY A 376 9.40 -2.51 16.38
C GLY A 376 9.55 -3.94 16.90
N GLU A 377 8.47 -4.54 17.41
CA GLU A 377 8.50 -5.88 17.98
C GLU A 377 8.13 -6.94 16.93
N ILE A 378 8.80 -8.09 17.04
CA ILE A 378 8.44 -9.33 16.37
C ILE A 378 7.77 -10.27 17.38
N PHE A 379 6.68 -10.93 17.01
CA PHE A 379 6.04 -11.97 17.80
C PHE A 379 5.84 -13.23 16.98
N ASN A 380 6.25 -14.38 17.52
CA ASN A 380 5.79 -15.67 17.05
C ASN A 380 4.33 -15.86 17.46
N VAL A 381 3.48 -16.29 16.54
CA VAL A 381 2.04 -16.47 16.77
C VAL A 381 1.70 -17.95 16.67
N GLY A 382 1.29 -18.54 17.78
CA GLY A 382 0.99 -19.98 17.91
C GLY A 382 0.89 -20.42 19.36
N SER A 383 1.11 -21.70 19.62
CA SER A 383 1.07 -22.31 20.95
C SER A 383 2.24 -23.26 21.16
N ASP A 384 2.86 -23.20 22.34
CA ASP A 384 3.94 -24.13 22.72
C ASP A 384 3.42 -25.58 22.71
N ALA A 385 2.16 -25.78 23.08
CA ALA A 385 1.48 -27.07 23.11
C ALA A 385 1.11 -27.60 21.70
N GLN A 386 1.23 -26.77 20.66
CA GLN A 386 0.89 -27.15 19.28
C GLN A 386 2.13 -27.21 18.37
N ASN A 387 3.29 -27.54 18.95
CA ASN A 387 4.42 -28.07 18.19
C ASN A 387 4.18 -29.56 17.96
N TYR A 388 4.00 -29.98 16.71
CA TYR A 388 3.78 -31.38 16.34
C TYR A 388 4.72 -31.80 15.21
N THR A 389 5.07 -33.07 15.18
CA THR A 389 5.59 -33.70 13.95
C THR A 389 4.44 -33.92 12.96
N ILE A 390 4.74 -34.03 11.67
CA ILE A 390 3.69 -34.29 10.68
C ILE A 390 3.10 -35.70 10.85
N SER A 391 3.90 -36.67 11.30
CA SER A 391 3.41 -38.00 11.69
C SER A 391 2.38 -37.93 12.82
N ALA A 392 2.64 -37.16 13.88
CA ALA A 392 1.71 -36.98 14.99
C ALA A 392 0.40 -36.33 14.57
N ILE A 393 0.43 -35.42 13.58
CA ILE A 393 -0.79 -34.86 12.97
C ILE A 393 -1.58 -35.94 12.23
N GLY A 394 -0.90 -36.79 11.44
CA GLY A 394 -1.54 -37.91 10.74
C GLY A 394 -2.18 -38.91 11.69
N GLU A 395 -1.49 -39.26 12.78
CA GLU A 395 -1.99 -40.14 13.84
C GLU A 395 -3.20 -39.52 14.56
N LEU A 396 -3.13 -38.23 14.93
CA LEU A 396 -4.24 -37.52 15.56
C LEU A 396 -5.49 -37.53 14.65
N ILE A 397 -5.32 -37.25 13.36
CA ILE A 397 -6.44 -37.28 12.40
C ILE A 397 -6.99 -38.71 12.26
N GLY A 398 -6.13 -39.73 12.21
CA GLY A 398 -6.55 -41.14 12.14
C GLY A 398 -7.30 -41.61 13.39
N GLN A 399 -6.96 -41.09 14.57
CA GLN A 399 -7.72 -41.34 15.81
C GLN A 399 -9.10 -40.69 15.78
N LEU A 400 -9.21 -39.49 15.20
CA LEU A 400 -10.47 -38.74 15.10
C LEU A 400 -11.38 -39.27 13.99
N ILE A 401 -10.81 -39.82 12.92
CA ILE A 401 -11.50 -40.36 11.75
C ILE A 401 -11.03 -41.81 11.55
N PRO A 402 -11.54 -42.76 12.36
CA PRO A 402 -11.05 -44.14 12.38
C PRO A 402 -11.37 -44.92 11.10
N GLU A 403 -12.25 -44.39 10.24
CA GLU A 403 -12.51 -44.97 8.92
C GLU A 403 -11.36 -44.75 7.92
N ALA A 404 -10.42 -43.84 8.22
CA ALA A 404 -9.33 -43.49 7.33
C ALA A 404 -8.06 -44.31 7.62
N GLU A 405 -7.44 -44.84 6.57
CA GLU A 405 -6.16 -45.55 6.65
C GLU A 405 -4.98 -44.56 6.68
N LEU A 406 -4.13 -44.63 7.71
CA LEU A 406 -2.88 -43.86 7.77
C LEU A 406 -1.76 -44.59 7.02
N VAL A 407 -1.22 -43.92 6.00
CA VAL A 407 -0.12 -44.41 5.17
C VAL A 407 1.07 -43.46 5.31
N LEU A 408 2.19 -43.97 5.85
CA LEU A 408 3.45 -43.24 5.97
C LEU A 408 4.36 -43.57 4.76
N GLN A 409 4.88 -42.55 4.08
CA GLN A 409 5.80 -42.70 2.93
C GLN A 409 7.16 -42.07 3.22
N GLY A 410 8.24 -42.83 2.94
CA GLY A 410 9.57 -42.60 3.50
C GLY A 410 10.46 -41.52 2.88
N SER A 411 9.97 -40.71 1.93
CA SER A 411 10.77 -39.61 1.37
C SER A 411 10.25 -38.26 1.86
N ASP A 412 11.09 -37.53 2.58
CA ASP A 412 10.80 -36.14 2.98
C ASP A 412 10.90 -35.21 1.76
N VAL A 413 9.84 -34.44 1.53
CA VAL A 413 9.73 -33.48 0.42
C VAL A 413 9.87 -32.04 0.93
N ASP A 414 9.78 -31.81 2.25
CA ASP A 414 9.76 -30.48 2.86
C ASP A 414 10.93 -30.31 3.83
N LYS A 415 11.97 -29.61 3.36
CA LYS A 415 13.24 -29.40 4.09
C LYS A 415 13.11 -28.63 5.40
N ARG A 416 11.95 -28.05 5.71
CA ARG A 416 11.74 -27.33 6.98
C ARG A 416 11.66 -28.33 8.14
N ASN A 417 12.17 -27.95 9.30
CA ASN A 417 12.03 -28.70 10.55
C ASN A 417 12.26 -27.72 11.70
N TYR A 418 11.24 -27.35 12.48
CA TYR A 418 11.44 -26.38 13.56
C TYR A 418 10.34 -26.44 14.62
N ARG A 419 10.73 -26.14 15.85
CA ARG A 419 9.84 -25.89 16.99
C ARG A 419 10.00 -24.45 17.43
N VAL A 420 8.90 -23.84 17.89
CA VAL A 420 8.89 -22.42 18.22
C VAL A 420 8.33 -22.22 19.62
N SER A 421 8.96 -21.29 20.35
CA SER A 421 8.49 -20.74 21.61
C SER A 421 7.57 -19.56 21.37
N PHE A 422 6.44 -19.54 22.08
CA PHE A 422 5.42 -18.49 22.03
C PHE A 422 5.35 -17.69 23.33
N ALA A 423 6.35 -17.83 24.21
CA ALA A 423 6.39 -17.18 25.51
C ALA A 423 6.30 -15.64 25.42
N LYS A 424 6.88 -15.04 24.38
CA LYS A 424 6.89 -13.58 24.20
C LYS A 424 5.50 -13.02 23.95
N ILE A 425 4.75 -13.59 23.00
CA ILE A 425 3.40 -13.10 22.68
C ILE A 425 2.43 -13.34 23.84
N ALA A 426 2.58 -14.46 24.55
CA ALA A 426 1.80 -14.76 25.75
C ALA A 426 2.08 -13.72 26.85
N LYS A 427 3.35 -13.38 27.09
CA LYS A 427 3.73 -12.41 28.12
C LYS A 427 3.33 -10.98 27.79
N VAL A 428 3.51 -10.55 26.53
CA VAL A 428 3.37 -9.12 26.15
C VAL A 428 1.93 -8.79 25.74
N LEU A 429 1.25 -9.67 25.02
CA LEU A 429 -0.10 -9.44 24.50
C LEU A 429 -1.18 -10.20 25.28
N ASN A 430 -0.80 -11.05 26.25
CA ASN A 430 -1.72 -11.98 26.90
C ASN A 430 -2.44 -12.88 25.90
N PHE A 431 -1.73 -13.27 24.84
CA PHE A 431 -2.26 -14.14 23.79
C PHE A 431 -2.06 -15.62 24.16
N SER A 432 -3.15 -16.37 24.18
CA SER A 432 -3.15 -17.83 24.27
C SER A 432 -4.20 -18.36 23.29
N PRO A 433 -3.86 -19.27 22.35
CA PRO A 433 -4.82 -19.82 21.39
C PRO A 433 -6.06 -20.42 22.03
N GLN A 434 -7.21 -20.26 21.37
CA GLN A 434 -8.51 -20.77 21.82
C GLN A 434 -8.88 -22.11 21.19
N TYR A 435 -8.19 -22.50 20.12
CA TYR A 435 -8.43 -23.73 19.39
C TYR A 435 -7.20 -24.64 19.42
N THR A 436 -7.48 -25.94 19.50
CA THR A 436 -6.51 -27.02 19.32
C THR A 436 -6.57 -27.58 17.90
N VAL A 437 -5.53 -28.32 17.49
CA VAL A 437 -5.53 -29.02 16.19
C VAL A 437 -6.75 -29.94 16.08
N GLU A 438 -7.12 -30.64 17.17
CA GLU A 438 -8.32 -31.48 17.21
C GLU A 438 -9.59 -30.68 16.89
N ASP A 439 -9.76 -29.49 17.47
CA ASP A 439 -10.93 -28.63 17.18
C ASP A 439 -10.99 -28.28 15.70
N GLY A 440 -9.84 -27.94 15.10
CA GLY A 440 -9.73 -27.66 13.68
C GLY A 440 -10.07 -28.86 12.80
N VAL A 441 -9.60 -30.06 13.15
CA VAL A 441 -9.94 -31.31 12.43
C VAL A 441 -11.45 -31.54 12.49
N ARG A 442 -12.07 -31.43 13.67
CA ARG A 442 -13.52 -31.61 13.84
C ARG A 442 -14.32 -30.56 13.08
N GLU A 443 -13.86 -29.30 13.07
CA GLU A 443 -14.48 -28.22 12.30
C GLU A 443 -14.50 -28.54 10.79
N ILE A 444 -13.37 -28.95 10.25
CA ILE A 444 -13.20 -29.27 8.83
C ILE A 444 -14.00 -30.52 8.45
N GLU A 445 -13.93 -31.56 9.27
CA GLU A 445 -14.72 -32.78 9.10
C GLU A 445 -16.22 -32.45 9.02
N ALA A 446 -16.72 -31.68 9.99
CA ALA A 446 -18.13 -31.29 10.04
C ALA A 446 -18.55 -30.52 8.78
N ALA A 447 -17.72 -29.60 8.28
CA ALA A 447 -18.02 -28.83 7.07
C ALA A 447 -18.04 -29.70 5.80
N LEU A 448 -17.12 -30.66 5.68
CA LEU A 448 -17.07 -31.60 4.55
C LEU A 448 -18.26 -32.56 4.57
N ARG A 449 -18.58 -33.16 5.73
CA ARG A 449 -19.71 -34.08 5.86
C ARG A 449 -21.07 -33.38 5.64
N LYS A 450 -21.21 -32.11 6.04
CA LYS A 450 -22.41 -31.30 5.76
C LYS A 450 -22.52 -30.81 4.31
N GLY A 451 -21.45 -30.90 3.51
CA GLY A 451 -21.42 -30.39 2.14
C GLY A 451 -21.31 -28.86 2.04
N THR A 452 -20.94 -28.18 3.13
CA THR A 452 -20.68 -26.72 3.12
C THR A 452 -19.47 -26.38 2.27
N ILE A 453 -18.50 -27.30 2.22
CA ILE A 453 -17.35 -27.25 1.33
C ILE A 453 -17.61 -28.25 0.21
N GLY A 454 -17.57 -27.75 -1.03
CA GLY A 454 -17.75 -28.54 -2.24
C GLY A 454 -16.56 -29.46 -2.50
N ASP A 455 -15.99 -29.38 -3.70
CA ASP A 455 -14.75 -30.11 -4.01
C ASP A 455 -13.55 -29.41 -3.37
N TYR A 456 -12.88 -30.07 -2.41
CA TYR A 456 -11.69 -29.52 -1.76
C TYR A 456 -10.48 -29.46 -2.71
N TYR A 457 -10.55 -30.14 -3.86
CA TYR A 457 -9.56 -30.06 -4.93
C TYR A 457 -9.71 -28.84 -5.83
N ASP A 458 -10.80 -28.07 -5.68
CA ASP A 458 -11.03 -26.85 -6.44
C ASP A 458 -9.79 -25.94 -6.37
N PRO A 459 -9.25 -25.48 -7.52
CA PRO A 459 -8.12 -24.56 -7.55
C PRO A 459 -8.31 -23.31 -6.67
N ALA A 460 -9.55 -22.83 -6.47
CA ALA A 460 -9.84 -21.70 -5.59
C ALA A 460 -9.37 -21.91 -4.13
N TYR A 461 -9.28 -23.17 -3.68
CA TYR A 461 -8.84 -23.53 -2.33
C TYR A 461 -7.35 -23.90 -2.23
N ASN A 462 -6.59 -23.76 -3.33
CA ASN A 462 -5.17 -24.07 -3.36
C ASN A 462 -4.39 -22.99 -4.10
N ASN A 463 -3.57 -22.23 -3.36
CA ASN A 463 -2.87 -21.07 -3.93
C ASN A 463 -1.97 -21.43 -5.11
N HIS A 464 -1.22 -22.54 -5.02
CA HIS A 464 -0.33 -22.99 -6.09
C HIS A 464 -1.12 -23.39 -7.33
N LYS A 465 -2.11 -24.28 -7.18
CA LYS A 465 -2.95 -24.74 -8.30
C LYS A 465 -3.67 -23.58 -8.98
N PHE A 466 -4.18 -22.63 -8.21
CA PHE A 466 -4.83 -21.44 -8.74
C PHE A 466 -3.92 -20.64 -9.68
N LEU A 467 -2.67 -20.42 -9.26
CA LEU A 467 -1.70 -19.62 -10.02
C LEU A 467 -1.12 -20.37 -11.23
N THR A 468 -1.06 -21.71 -11.19
CA THR A 468 -0.64 -22.53 -12.34
C THR A 468 -1.72 -22.70 -13.41
N ASN A 469 -2.97 -22.35 -13.11
CA ASN A 469 -4.05 -22.50 -14.09
C ASN A 469 -3.93 -21.44 -15.19
N VAL A 470 -3.85 -21.88 -16.45
CA VAL A 470 -3.57 -21.04 -17.63
C VAL A 470 -4.61 -19.94 -17.80
N ASP A 471 -5.87 -20.21 -17.42
CA ASP A 471 -6.96 -19.23 -17.50
C ASP A 471 -6.80 -18.05 -16.52
N ASN A 472 -5.96 -18.20 -15.49
CA ASN A 472 -5.71 -17.18 -14.46
C ASN A 472 -4.44 -16.35 -14.72
N ALA A 473 -3.67 -16.65 -15.78
CA ALA A 473 -2.46 -15.91 -16.14
C ALA A 473 -2.65 -14.38 -16.34
N PRO A 474 -3.80 -13.87 -16.82
CA PRO A 474 -4.05 -12.42 -16.92
C PRO A 474 -4.11 -11.70 -15.56
N LEU A 475 -4.50 -12.39 -14.48
CA LEU A 475 -4.59 -11.80 -13.13
C LEU A 475 -3.21 -11.54 -12.51
N LEU A 476 -2.18 -12.24 -12.99
CA LEU A 476 -0.78 -12.05 -12.58
C LEU A 476 -0.15 -10.83 -13.27
N ARG A 477 -0.55 -10.55 -14.51
CA ARG A 477 0.00 -9.49 -15.37
C ARG A 477 -0.98 -8.32 -15.51
N LEU A 478 -1.33 -7.67 -14.42
CA LEU A 478 -1.78 -6.28 -14.51
C LEU A 478 -0.56 -5.45 -14.97
N GLU A 479 -0.60 -4.94 -16.20
CA GLU A 479 0.51 -4.24 -16.85
C GLU A 479 1.06 -3.11 -15.97
N THR A 480 2.22 -3.33 -15.34
CA THR A 480 2.98 -2.27 -14.69
C THR A 480 3.75 -1.47 -15.74
N PRO A 481 3.55 -0.15 -15.86
CA PRO A 481 4.32 0.70 -16.79
C PRO A 481 5.84 0.73 -16.53
N TRP A 482 6.29 0.26 -15.37
CA TRP A 482 7.66 0.41 -14.88
C TRP A 482 8.63 -0.69 -15.33
N VAL A 483 8.13 -1.86 -15.76
CA VAL A 483 9.00 -3.00 -16.13
C VAL A 483 9.66 -2.80 -17.51
N ASN A 484 9.02 -2.04 -18.41
CA ASN A 484 9.56 -1.75 -19.75
C ASN A 484 10.76 -0.78 -19.77
N GLN A 485 11.19 -0.23 -18.63
CA GLN A 485 12.39 0.63 -18.58
C GLN A 485 13.69 -0.11 -18.26
N ARG A 486 13.65 -1.40 -17.88
CA ARG A 486 14.90 -2.17 -17.65
C ARG A 486 15.53 -2.70 -18.93
N GLU A 487 14.79 -2.83 -20.02
CA GLU A 487 15.35 -3.26 -21.31
C GLU A 487 16.07 -2.14 -22.07
N SER A 488 15.84 -0.86 -21.74
CA SER A 488 16.52 0.27 -22.41
C SER A 488 17.83 0.71 -21.74
N ILE A 489 18.31 0.01 -20.70
CA ILE A 489 19.58 0.32 -20.00
C ILE A 489 20.66 -0.73 -20.31
N LYS A 490 20.40 -1.68 -21.21
CA LYS A 490 21.39 -2.61 -21.77
C LYS A 490 21.68 -2.35 -23.25
N GLN A 491 21.95 -1.09 -23.60
CA GLN A 491 22.70 -0.73 -24.81
C GLN A 491 23.82 0.24 -24.47
#